data_AF-A0A953RBE8-F1
#
_entry.id   AF-A0A953RBE8-F1
#
_cell.length_a   1.000
_cell.length_b   1.000
_cell.length_c   1.000
_cell.angle_alpha   90.00
_cell.angle_beta   90.00
_cell.angle_gamma   90.00
#
_symmetry.space_group_name_H-M   'P 1'
#
loop_
_entity.id
_entity.type
_entity.pdbx_description
1 polymer ?
#
loop_
_entity_poly.entity_id
_entity_poly.type
_entity_poly.pdbx_seq_one_letter_code
_entity_poly.pdbx_strand_id
1 'polypeptide(L)'
;MKRTSRLAKPAKRRTTLTLPADSLTQAARIARTRKVNLSTVISEALSEGLRVQAATERSEEVLRAYRQAFGGFSEEELSILDGVLLEPVTGG
;
A
#
# COMPACT_ATOMS: atom_id res chain seq x y z
N MET A 1 7.06 -5.70 -39.78
CA MET A 1 7.93 -6.37 -38.78
C MET A 1 7.30 -6.21 -37.40
N LYS A 2 6.81 -7.29 -36.77
CA LYS A 2 6.18 -7.22 -35.45
C LYS A 2 7.27 -7.29 -34.37
N ARG A 3 7.48 -6.21 -33.61
CA ARG A 3 8.36 -6.21 -32.43
C ARG A 3 7.67 -7.00 -31.34
N THR A 4 8.05 -8.26 -31.16
CA THR A 4 7.72 -9.02 -29.96
C THR A 4 8.55 -8.45 -28.81
N SER A 5 7.94 -7.59 -27.97
CA SER A 5 8.53 -7.25 -26.68
C SER A 5 8.51 -8.52 -25.83
N ARG A 6 9.64 -9.23 -25.79
CA ARG A 6 9.91 -10.23 -24.75
C ARG A 6 9.81 -9.48 -23.42
N LEU A 7 8.73 -9.68 -22.67
CA LEU A 7 8.65 -9.30 -21.26
C LEU A 7 9.83 -9.99 -20.56
N ALA A 8 10.92 -9.23 -20.37
CA ALA A 8 12.12 -9.75 -19.75
C ALA A 8 11.75 -10.19 -18.33
N LYS A 9 12.04 -11.45 -18.01
CA LYS A 9 11.79 -11.99 -16.67
C LYS A 9 12.56 -11.11 -15.67
N PRO A 10 11.91 -10.59 -14.62
CA PRO A 10 12.58 -9.70 -13.68
C PRO A 10 13.82 -10.39 -13.12
N ALA A 11 14.97 -9.71 -13.19
CA ALA A 11 16.25 -10.27 -12.77
C ALA A 11 16.25 -10.50 -11.25
N LYS A 12 16.50 -11.75 -10.83
CA LYS A 12 16.66 -12.07 -9.40
C LYS A 12 18.02 -11.55 -8.94
N ARG A 13 18.04 -10.71 -7.91
CA ARG A 13 19.27 -10.23 -7.24
C ARG A 13 19.41 -10.91 -5.89
N ARG A 14 20.61 -11.41 -5.57
CA ARG A 14 20.93 -11.96 -4.25
C ARG A 14 21.36 -10.83 -3.33
N THR A 15 20.73 -10.74 -2.16
CA THR A 15 21.00 -9.72 -1.16
C THR A 15 21.13 -10.38 0.21
N THR A 16 22.08 -9.92 1.01
CA THR A 16 22.22 -10.31 2.42
C THR A 16 21.42 -9.32 3.27
N LEU A 17 20.61 -9.83 4.20
CA LEU A 17 19.78 -9.02 5.09
C LEU A 17 20.06 -9.40 6.55
N THR A 18 20.03 -8.39 7.43
CA THR A 18 20.07 -8.60 8.88
C THR A 18 18.63 -8.61 9.39
N LEU A 19 18.24 -9.66 10.12
CA LEU A 19 16.89 -9.85 10.64
C LEU A 19 16.95 -10.22 12.13
N PRO A 20 15.91 -9.88 12.92
CA PRO A 20 15.79 -10.39 14.29
C PRO A 20 15.82 -11.93 14.31
N ALA A 21 16.52 -12.50 15.29
CA ALA A 21 16.69 -13.94 15.42
C ALA A 21 15.36 -14.70 15.53
N ASP A 22 14.40 -14.12 16.25
CA ASP A 22 13.07 -14.71 16.44
C ASP A 22 12.28 -14.76 15.13
N SER A 23 12.32 -13.66 14.35
CA SER A 23 11.69 -13.59 13.03
C SER A 23 12.28 -14.62 12.07
N LEU A 24 13.61 -14.79 12.10
CA LEU A 24 14.29 -15.80 11.27
C LEU A 24 13.89 -17.23 11.69
N THR A 25 13.81 -17.48 13.00
CA THR A 25 13.39 -18.77 13.56
C THR A 25 11.96 -19.11 13.17
N GLN A 26 11.06 -18.13 13.23
CA GLN A 26 9.67 -18.28 12.80
C GLN A 26 9.57 -18.54 11.30
N ALA A 27 10.29 -17.80 10.47
CA ALA A 27 10.31 -18.00 9.02
C ALA A 27 10.84 -19.40 8.66
N ALA A 28 11.89 -19.87 9.34
CA ALA A 28 12.45 -21.21 9.16
C ALA A 28 11.47 -22.32 9.57
N ARG A 29 10.69 -22.11 10.63
CA ARG A 29 9.62 -23.04 11.03
C ARG A 29 8.55 -23.13 9.94
N ILE A 30 8.07 -21.99 9.43
CA ILE A 30 7.05 -21.95 8.37
C ILE A 30 7.58 -22.61 7.08
N ALA A 31 8.81 -22.31 6.70
CA ALA A 31 9.46 -22.89 5.52
C ALA A 31 9.50 -24.42 5.61
N ARG A 32 9.90 -24.97 6.77
CA ARG A 32 9.91 -26.41 7.04
C ARG A 32 8.50 -27.01 6.95
N THR A 33 7.51 -26.40 7.60
CA THR A 33 6.12 -26.89 7.57
C THR A 33 5.55 -26.91 6.15
N ARG A 34 5.85 -25.89 5.35
CA ARG A 34 5.37 -25.76 3.96
C ARG A 34 6.23 -26.52 2.93
N LYS A 35 7.36 -27.11 3.35
CA LYS A 35 8.35 -27.76 2.46
C LYS A 35 8.85 -26.83 1.34
N VAL A 36 9.07 -25.55 1.68
CA VAL A 36 9.61 -24.54 0.76
C VAL A 36 10.93 -23.99 1.28
N ASN A 37 11.66 -23.27 0.42
CA ASN A 37 12.89 -22.59 0.82
C ASN A 37 12.61 -21.43 1.77
N LEU A 38 13.53 -21.18 2.71
CA LEU A 38 13.46 -20.02 3.60
C LEU A 38 13.33 -18.70 2.83
N SER A 39 14.07 -18.56 1.73
CA SER A 39 14.00 -17.38 0.87
C SER A 39 12.62 -17.13 0.28
N THR A 40 11.81 -18.17 0.06
CA THR A 40 10.42 -18.03 -0.40
C THR A 40 9.58 -17.35 0.68
N VAL A 41 9.62 -17.84 1.92
CA VAL A 41 8.85 -17.27 3.04
C VAL A 41 9.29 -15.83 3.33
N ILE A 42 10.61 -15.56 3.31
CA ILE A 42 11.13 -14.20 3.48
C ILE A 42 10.68 -13.28 2.33
N SER A 43 10.68 -13.76 1.09
CA SER A 43 10.23 -12.96 -0.07
C SER A 43 8.73 -12.67 0.00
N GLU A 44 7.92 -13.63 0.44
CA GLU A 44 6.47 -13.45 0.67
C GLU A 44 6.22 -12.39 1.73
N ALA A 45 6.87 -12.50 2.90
CA ALA A 45 6.71 -11.54 3.99
C ALA A 45 7.13 -10.13 3.58
N LEU A 46 8.25 -9.99 2.85
CA LEU A 46 8.72 -8.70 2.34
C LEU A 46 7.74 -8.13 1.30
N SER A 47 7.26 -8.96 0.38
CA SER A 47 6.34 -8.51 -0.68
C SER A 47 5.02 -8.03 -0.10
N GLU A 48 4.48 -8.75 0.89
CA GLU A 48 3.25 -8.36 1.58
C GLU A 48 3.45 -7.09 2.41
N GLY A 49 4.55 -6.99 3.17
CA GLY A 49 4.87 -5.78 3.92
C GLY A 49 5.01 -4.53 3.04
N LEU A 50 5.72 -4.64 1.92
CA LEU A 50 5.87 -3.55 0.95
C LEU A 50 4.54 -3.19 0.28
N ARG A 51 3.67 -4.17 0.00
CA ARG A 51 2.35 -3.93 -0.58
C ARG A 51 1.45 -3.14 0.39
N VAL A 52 1.45 -3.50 1.66
CA VAL A 52 0.69 -2.79 2.70
C VAL A 52 1.23 -1.38 2.87
N GLN A 53 2.54 -1.21 2.98
CA GLN A 53 3.19 0.09 3.10
C GLN A 53 2.84 1.02 1.92
N ALA A 54 2.95 0.52 0.69
CA ALA A 54 2.62 1.29 -0.51
C ALA A 54 1.12 1.66 -0.59
N ALA A 55 0.23 0.85 -0.01
CA ALA A 55 -1.18 1.18 0.09
C ALA A 55 -1.40 2.33 1.09
N THR A 56 -0.76 2.28 2.25
CA THR A 56 -0.81 3.35 3.26
C THR A 56 -0.28 4.68 2.70
N GLU A 57 0.89 4.67 2.06
CA GLU A 57 1.49 5.87 1.46
C GLU A 57 0.57 6.50 0.41
N ARG A 58 -0.07 5.67 -0.43
CA ARG A 58 -1.05 6.15 -1.41
C ARG A 58 -2.26 6.78 -0.74
N SER A 59 -2.79 6.17 0.33
CA SER A 59 -3.92 6.71 1.07
C SER A 59 -3.59 8.05 1.72
N GLU A 60 -2.38 8.19 2.29
CA GLU A 60 -1.90 9.46 2.85
C GLU A 60 -1.74 10.54 1.78
N GLU A 61 -1.23 10.17 0.60
CA GLU A 61 -1.10 11.09 -0.52
C GLU A 61 -2.47 11.58 -1.03
N VAL A 62 -3.45 10.69 -1.15
CA VAL A 62 -4.84 11.04 -1.51
C VAL A 62 -5.45 11.97 -0.46
N LEU A 63 -5.30 11.65 0.83
CA LEU A 63 -5.81 12.50 1.91
C LEU A 63 -5.15 13.88 1.91
N ARG A 64 -3.83 13.94 1.67
CA ARG A 64 -3.09 15.20 1.54
C ARG A 64 -3.61 16.00 0.36
N ALA A 65 -3.81 15.37 -0.80
CA ALA A 65 -4.35 16.03 -1.98
C ALA A 65 -5.77 16.57 -1.75
N TYR A 66 -6.63 15.80 -1.08
CA TYR A 66 -7.97 16.23 -0.69
C TYR A 66 -7.92 17.45 0.24
N ARG A 67 -7.12 17.39 1.32
CA ARG A 67 -6.94 18.51 2.25
C ARG A 67 -6.35 19.75 1.56
N GLN A 68 -5.47 19.58 0.58
CA GLN A 68 -4.92 20.70 -0.17
C GLN A 68 -5.94 21.31 -1.12
N ALA A 69 -6.70 20.48 -1.84
CA ALA A 69 -7.72 20.94 -2.78
C ALA A 69 -8.87 21.66 -2.05
N PHE A 70 -9.21 21.21 -0.84
CA PHE A 70 -10.38 21.71 -0.12
C PHE A 70 -10.07 22.48 1.17
N GLY A 71 -8.80 22.68 1.53
CA GLY A 71 -8.41 23.37 2.76
C GLY A 71 -8.69 24.88 2.80
N GLY A 72 -9.14 25.45 1.68
CA GLY A 72 -9.59 26.84 1.59
C GLY A 72 -11.11 27.03 1.74
N PHE A 73 -11.88 25.95 1.85
CA PHE A 73 -13.34 25.99 1.99
C PHE A 73 -13.75 25.91 3.46
N SER A 74 -14.82 26.61 3.84
CA SER A 74 -15.45 26.45 5.16
C SER A 74 -16.15 25.09 5.29
N GLU A 75 -16.50 24.66 6.51
CA GLU A 75 -17.27 23.41 6.72
C GLU A 75 -18.61 23.41 5.97
N GLU A 76 -19.24 24.58 5.84
CA GLU A 76 -20.49 24.76 5.09
C GLU A 76 -20.27 24.56 3.59
N GLU A 77 -19.18 25.07 3.02
CA GLU A 77 -18.84 24.91 1.61
C GLU A 77 -18.38 23.48 1.28
N LEU A 78 -17.68 22.82 2.21
CA LEU A 78 -17.33 21.40 2.14
C LEU A 78 -18.58 20.51 2.13
N SER A 79 -19.62 20.84 2.91
CA SER A 79 -20.87 20.07 2.95
C SER A 79 -21.62 20.06 1.62
N ILE A 80 -21.57 21.18 0.89
CA ILE A 80 -22.15 21.32 -0.46
C ILE A 80 -21.35 20.47 -1.47
N LEU A 81 -20.01 20.46 -1.34
CA LEU A 81 -19.09 19.69 -2.18
C LEU A 81 -19.19 18.17 -1.98
N ASP A 82 -19.39 17.72 -0.75
CA ASP A 82 -19.59 16.30 -0.40
C ASP A 82 -20.99 15.79 -0.77
N GLY A 83 -21.84 16.63 -1.39
CA GLY A 83 -23.17 16.26 -1.87
C GLY A 83 -24.22 16.12 -0.76
N VAL A 84 -23.94 16.64 0.44
CA VAL A 84 -24.94 16.78 1.50
C VAL A 84 -25.79 18.00 1.16
N LEU A 85 -26.95 17.76 0.56
CA LEU A 85 -28.00 18.78 0.41
C LEU A 85 -28.50 19.17 1.81
N LEU A 86 -27.94 20.24 2.38
CA LEU A 86 -28.51 20.86 3.56
C LEU A 86 -29.83 21.51 3.15
N GLU A 87 -30.94 21.04 3.73
CA GLU A 87 -32.25 21.65 3.50
C GLU A 87 -32.26 23.10 4.00
N PRO A 88 -32.88 24.03 3.26
CA PRO A 88 -32.83 25.44 3.57
C PRO A 88 -33.48 25.70 4.94
N VAL A 89 -32.76 26.42 5.80
CA VAL A 89 -33.32 27.00 7.02
C VAL A 89 -34.37 28.02 6.60
N THR A 90 -35.64 27.64 6.73
CA THR A 90 -36.75 28.58 6.68
C THR A 90 -36.68 29.42 7.95
N GLY A 91 -36.08 30.61 7.82
CA GLY A 91 -36.08 31.61 8.88
C GLY A 91 -37.51 31.99 9.26
N GLY A 92 -37.77 31.98 10.56
CA GLY A 92 -38.97 32.56 11.19
C GLY A 92 -38.61 33.87 11.89
#